data_AF-A0A2E6RP77-F1
#
_entry.id   AF-A0A2E6RP77-F1
#
_cell.length_a   1.000
_cell.length_b   1.000
_cell.length_c   1.000
_cell.angle_alpha   90.00
_cell.angle_beta   90.00
_cell.angle_gamma   90.00
#
_symmetry.space_group_name_H-M   'P 1'
#
loop_
_entity.id
_entity.type
_entity.pdbx_description
1 polymer ?
#
loop_
_entity_poly.entity_id
_entity_poly.type
_entity_poly.pdbx_seq_one_letter_code
_entity_poly.pdbx_strand_id
1 'polypeptide(L)'
;MFALERFRLILFIIFILSLFLSNYTNAQQQKKNLYISDICDNYFKEHETSMGIPPHLLKAISLKETGRWDNSKKESFTWPWTVTAGKWSHYFQTKENAIRAVKRLQLRNISNIDVGCMQINLKYHPNAFKTLEEAFDPRSNILYATKFLKKLYKNEKSWHRSIEKYHSSNPKYSFKYRSKVDKIWKKVRSIEAHKKRAAVKKAYIERKAKYNINNSGKS
;
A
#
# COMPACT_ATOMS: atom_id res chain seq x y z
N MET A 1 -44.57 -9.45 37.15
CA MET A 1 -44.16 -10.33 36.02
C MET A 1 -43.96 -9.55 34.72
N PHE A 2 -44.95 -8.76 34.25
CA PHE A 2 -44.87 -7.99 32.99
C PHE A 2 -43.71 -6.96 32.86
N ALA A 3 -43.30 -6.31 33.95
CA ALA A 3 -42.17 -5.36 33.91
C ALA A 3 -40.82 -6.04 33.64
N LEU A 4 -40.63 -7.26 34.14
CA LEU A 4 -39.40 -8.04 33.92
C LEU A 4 -39.27 -8.50 32.45
N GLU A 5 -40.38 -8.85 31.80
CA GLU A 5 -40.38 -9.26 30.39
C GLU A 5 -40.13 -8.09 29.44
N ARG A 6 -40.72 -6.92 29.70
CA ARG A 6 -40.42 -5.70 28.94
C ARG A 6 -38.96 -5.29 29.07
N PHE A 7 -38.38 -5.42 30.25
CA PHE A 7 -36.96 -5.16 30.47
C PHE A 7 -36.06 -6.14 29.69
N ARG A 8 -36.41 -7.43 29.67
CA ARG A 8 -35.71 -8.45 28.86
C ARG A 8 -35.79 -8.16 27.36
N LEU A 9 -36.96 -7.74 26.85
CA LEU A 9 -37.13 -7.39 25.44
C LEU A 9 -36.29 -6.16 25.06
N ILE A 10 -36.26 -5.13 25.91
CA ILE A 10 -35.43 -3.94 25.69
C ILE A 10 -33.94 -4.30 25.66
N LEU A 11 -33.47 -5.11 26.61
CA LEU A 11 -32.07 -5.58 26.62
C LEU A 11 -31.73 -6.40 25.37
N PHE A 12 -32.65 -7.24 24.91
CA PHE A 12 -32.48 -8.01 23.67
C PHE A 12 -32.39 -7.10 22.45
N ILE A 13 -33.25 -6.08 22.33
CA ILE A 13 -33.19 -5.10 21.24
C ILE A 13 -31.89 -4.30 21.28
N ILE A 14 -31.45 -3.85 22.45
CA ILE A 14 -30.16 -3.14 22.62
C ILE A 14 -29.00 -4.03 22.17
N PHE A 15 -29.00 -5.30 22.58
CA PHE A 15 -27.98 -6.27 22.17
C PHE A 15 -27.95 -6.45 20.65
N ILE A 16 -29.10 -6.70 20.01
CA ILE A 16 -29.20 -6.81 18.55
C ILE A 16 -28.72 -5.52 17.86
N LEU A 17 -29.16 -4.35 18.32
CA LEU A 17 -28.75 -3.06 17.76
C LEU A 17 -27.22 -2.85 17.88
N SER A 18 -26.63 -3.23 19.01
CA SER A 18 -25.17 -3.16 19.22
C SER A 18 -24.38 -4.08 18.27
N LEU A 19 -24.90 -5.28 17.98
CA LEU A 19 -24.31 -6.18 16.99
C LEU A 19 -24.40 -5.58 15.57
N PHE A 20 -25.54 -4.99 15.21
CA PHE A 20 -25.71 -4.32 13.93
C PHE A 20 -24.76 -3.12 13.77
N LEU A 21 -24.64 -2.26 14.79
CA LEU A 21 -23.72 -1.12 14.81
C LEU A 21 -22.25 -1.57 14.69
N SER A 22 -21.87 -2.65 15.38
CA SER A 22 -20.52 -3.21 15.30
C SER A 22 -20.19 -3.72 13.89
N ASN A 23 -21.13 -4.41 13.25
CA ASN A 23 -20.94 -4.88 11.87
C ASN A 23 -20.85 -3.72 10.87
N TYR A 24 -21.67 -2.69 11.03
CA TYR A 24 -21.64 -1.51 10.17
C TYR A 24 -20.31 -0.75 10.25
N THR A 25 -19.81 -0.51 11.47
CA THR A 25 -18.53 0.18 11.68
C THR A 25 -17.35 -0.61 11.10
N ASN A 26 -17.34 -1.95 11.24
CA ASN A 26 -16.33 -2.81 10.61
C ASN A 26 -16.33 -2.71 9.08
N ALA A 27 -17.51 -2.73 8.44
CA ALA A 27 -17.63 -2.58 6.99
C ALA A 27 -17.11 -1.22 6.51
N GLN A 28 -17.41 -0.13 7.23
CA GLN A 28 -16.90 1.20 6.92
C GLN A 28 -15.37 1.29 7.06
N GLN A 29 -14.82 0.72 8.13
CA GLN A 29 -13.37 0.70 8.33
C GLN A 29 -12.65 -0.12 7.25
N GLN A 30 -13.24 -1.22 6.81
CA GLN A 30 -12.70 -2.04 5.71
C GLN A 30 -12.71 -1.27 4.39
N LYS A 31 -13.81 -0.61 4.04
CA LYS A 31 -13.90 0.23 2.82
C LYS A 31 -12.88 1.37 2.85
N LYS A 32 -12.68 2.00 4.01
CA LYS A 32 -11.66 3.05 4.19
C LYS A 32 -10.24 2.50 4.02
N ASN A 33 -9.92 1.36 4.60
CA ASN A 33 -8.61 0.72 4.43
C ASN A 33 -8.35 0.34 2.98
N LEU A 34 -9.37 -0.14 2.26
CA LEU A 34 -9.32 -0.40 0.82
C LEU A 34 -9.02 0.88 0.03
N TYR A 35 -9.73 1.96 0.32
CA TYR A 35 -9.45 3.24 -0.32
C TYR A 35 -8.01 3.69 -0.07
N ILE A 36 -7.54 3.62 1.18
CA ILE A 36 -6.18 4.01 1.55
C ILE A 36 -5.14 3.10 0.89
N SER A 37 -5.41 1.79 0.76
CA SER A 37 -4.50 0.86 0.08
C SER A 37 -4.24 1.25 -1.36
N ASP A 38 -5.28 1.71 -2.05
CA ASP A 38 -5.23 1.97 -3.47
C ASP A 38 -4.47 3.27 -3.79
N ILE A 39 -4.32 4.17 -2.80
CA ILE A 39 -3.68 5.47 -2.95
C ILE A 39 -2.25 5.34 -3.50
N CYS A 40 -1.38 4.52 -2.89
CA CYS A 40 -0.01 4.34 -3.40
C CYS A 40 0.00 3.48 -4.67
N ASP A 41 -0.84 2.43 -4.70
CA ASP A 41 -0.92 1.47 -5.80
C ASP A 41 -1.22 2.13 -7.15
N ASN A 42 -2.03 3.20 -7.15
CA ASN A 42 -2.39 3.96 -8.34
C ASN A 42 -1.18 4.60 -9.07
N TYR A 43 -0.08 4.90 -8.35
CA TYR A 43 1.05 5.62 -8.92
C TYR A 43 2.25 4.72 -9.29
N PHE A 44 2.29 3.46 -8.83
CA PHE A 44 3.43 2.58 -9.13
C PHE A 44 3.57 2.31 -10.62
N LYS A 45 2.49 1.92 -11.30
CA LYS A 45 2.54 1.52 -12.71
C LYS A 45 2.96 2.66 -13.63
N GLU A 46 2.43 3.86 -13.40
CA GLU A 46 2.77 5.08 -14.15
C GLU A 46 4.28 5.36 -14.07
N HIS A 47 4.82 5.36 -12.85
CA HIS A 47 6.23 5.71 -12.61
C HIS A 47 7.19 4.58 -13.03
N GLU A 48 6.78 3.33 -12.87
CA GLU A 48 7.54 2.19 -13.37
C GLU A 48 7.68 2.24 -14.89
N THR A 49 6.56 2.48 -15.59
CA THR A 49 6.54 2.54 -17.05
C THR A 49 7.36 3.73 -17.57
N SER A 50 7.14 4.93 -17.03
CA SER A 50 7.79 6.15 -17.50
C SER A 50 9.32 6.17 -17.29
N MET A 51 9.84 5.47 -16.28
CA MET A 51 11.28 5.43 -16.00
C MET A 51 11.95 4.09 -16.35
N GLY A 52 11.22 3.17 -16.97
CA GLY A 52 11.71 1.83 -17.30
C GLY A 52 12.20 1.09 -16.05
N ILE A 53 11.44 1.18 -14.96
CA ILE A 53 11.60 0.30 -13.80
C ILE A 53 10.84 -0.99 -14.09
N PRO A 54 11.38 -2.17 -13.73
CA PRO A 54 10.67 -3.42 -13.91
C PRO A 54 9.27 -3.40 -13.28
N PRO A 55 8.26 -3.94 -13.96
CA PRO A 55 6.90 -3.96 -13.44
C PRO A 55 6.80 -4.57 -12.04
N HIS A 56 6.02 -3.92 -11.18
CA HIS A 56 5.73 -4.29 -9.79
C HIS A 56 6.91 -4.19 -8.81
N LEU A 57 8.06 -3.66 -9.23
CA LEU A 57 9.20 -3.49 -8.33
C LEU A 57 8.95 -2.41 -7.28
N LEU A 58 8.37 -1.26 -7.65
CA LEU A 58 8.04 -0.19 -6.69
C LEU A 58 7.01 -0.69 -5.68
N LYS A 59 6.00 -1.43 -6.15
CA LYS A 59 5.01 -2.07 -5.27
C LYS A 59 5.67 -3.03 -4.29
N ALA A 60 6.63 -3.83 -4.75
CA ALA A 60 7.34 -4.78 -3.87
C ALA A 60 8.18 -4.08 -2.80
N ILE A 61 8.88 -3.00 -3.17
CA ILE A 61 9.61 -2.16 -2.23
C ILE A 61 8.65 -1.53 -1.22
N SER A 62 7.57 -0.89 -1.68
CA SER A 62 6.59 -0.26 -0.80
C SER A 62 5.91 -1.24 0.16
N LEU A 63 5.60 -2.47 -0.29
CA LEU A 63 5.08 -3.53 0.59
C LEU A 63 6.12 -4.01 1.61
N LYS A 64 7.41 -4.00 1.27
CA LYS A 64 8.45 -4.27 2.26
C LYS A 64 8.51 -3.17 3.31
N GLU A 65 8.32 -1.92 2.91
CA GLU A 65 8.46 -0.76 3.77
C GLU A 65 7.24 -0.50 4.65
N THR A 66 6.04 -0.51 4.07
CA THR A 66 4.79 -0.09 4.72
C THR A 66 3.68 -1.14 4.63
N GLY A 67 4.03 -2.36 4.22
CA GLY A 67 3.05 -3.42 3.97
C GLY A 67 2.24 -3.78 5.21
N ARG A 68 0.92 -3.76 5.07
CA ARG A 68 -0.04 -4.25 6.07
C ARG A 68 -0.80 -5.44 5.51
N TRP A 69 -1.08 -6.42 6.36
CA TRP A 69 -1.88 -7.58 5.97
C TRP A 69 -3.37 -7.26 6.05
N ASP A 70 -4.10 -7.50 4.97
CA ASP A 70 -5.55 -7.48 4.93
C ASP A 70 -6.08 -8.92 5.07
N ASN A 71 -6.69 -9.21 6.23
CA ASN A 71 -7.25 -10.52 6.51
C ASN A 71 -8.41 -10.91 5.59
N SER A 72 -9.15 -9.93 5.07
CA SER A 72 -10.32 -10.16 4.23
C SER A 72 -9.93 -10.54 2.81
N LYS A 73 -8.91 -9.88 2.26
CA LYS A 73 -8.40 -10.13 0.92
C LYS A 73 -7.29 -11.19 0.86
N LYS A 74 -6.76 -11.59 2.02
CA LYS A 74 -5.58 -12.46 2.13
C LYS A 74 -4.39 -11.93 1.33
N GLU A 75 -4.23 -10.60 1.31
CA GLU A 75 -3.15 -9.93 0.61
C GLU A 75 -2.55 -8.81 1.47
N SER A 76 -1.31 -8.43 1.16
CA SER A 76 -0.68 -7.26 1.78
C SER A 76 -0.90 -6.03 0.91
N PHE A 77 -1.04 -4.87 1.55
CA PHE A 77 -1.24 -3.60 0.90
C PHE A 77 -0.33 -2.50 1.48
N THR A 78 -0.09 -1.44 0.71
CA THR A 78 0.81 -0.34 1.05
C THR A 78 0.07 0.78 1.78
N TRP A 79 0.78 1.57 2.59
CA TRP A 79 0.16 2.64 3.38
C TRP A 79 0.85 4.00 3.15
N PRO A 80 0.13 5.04 2.70
CA PRO A 80 0.72 6.31 2.26
C PRO A 80 1.18 7.21 3.40
N TRP A 81 0.62 7.08 4.59
CA TRP A 81 0.86 7.98 5.71
C TRP A 81 1.54 7.26 6.87
N THR A 82 2.63 6.59 6.54
CA THR A 82 3.48 5.87 7.50
C THR A 82 4.65 6.75 7.91
N VAL A 83 4.94 6.81 9.21
CA VAL A 83 6.10 7.50 9.78
C VAL A 83 6.92 6.51 10.59
N THR A 84 8.22 6.43 10.30
CA THR A 84 9.16 5.61 11.06
C THR A 84 10.30 6.48 11.59
N ALA A 85 10.67 6.27 12.85
CA ALA A 85 11.82 6.91 13.48
C ALA A 85 12.48 5.90 14.45
N GLY A 86 13.67 5.41 14.07
CA GLY A 86 14.35 4.35 14.81
C GLY A 86 13.53 3.06 14.85
N LYS A 87 13.17 2.58 16.06
CA LYS A 87 12.31 1.39 16.24
C LYS A 87 10.82 1.71 16.21
N TRP A 88 10.44 2.98 16.26
CA TRP A 88 9.05 3.41 16.27
C TRP A 88 8.53 3.55 14.84
N SER A 89 7.42 2.91 14.52
CA SER A 89 6.73 3.03 13.24
C SER A 89 5.22 3.13 13.47
N HIS A 90 4.56 4.07 12.80
CA HIS A 90 3.13 4.30 12.98
C HIS A 90 2.43 4.61 11.65
N TYR A 91 1.22 4.05 11.50
CA TYR A 91 0.37 4.16 10.31
C TYR A 91 -0.79 5.10 10.60
N PHE A 92 -0.76 6.31 10.04
CA PHE A 92 -1.78 7.31 10.31
C PHE A 92 -2.95 7.19 9.33
N GLN A 93 -4.16 7.48 9.84
CA GLN A 93 -5.38 7.44 9.03
C GLN A 93 -5.56 8.66 8.12
N THR A 94 -4.78 9.72 8.33
CA THR A 94 -4.82 10.93 7.51
C THR A 94 -3.41 11.51 7.34
N LYS A 95 -3.20 12.24 6.24
CA LYS A 95 -1.97 12.95 5.93
C LYS A 95 -1.59 13.94 7.02
N GLU A 96 -2.55 14.69 7.55
CA GLU A 96 -2.36 15.75 8.54
C GLU A 96 -1.86 15.18 9.88
N ASN A 97 -2.35 14.01 10.26
CA ASN A 97 -1.89 13.31 11.46
C ASN A 97 -0.43 12.86 11.33
N ALA A 98 -0.05 12.34 10.16
CA ALA A 98 1.35 11.97 9.89
C ALA A 98 2.27 13.19 9.88
N ILE A 99 1.86 14.30 9.26
CA ILE A 99 2.60 15.57 9.28
C ILE A 99 2.79 16.07 10.71
N ARG A 100 1.72 16.07 11.53
CA ARG A 100 1.83 16.45 12.95
C ARG A 100 2.80 15.56 13.71
N ALA A 101 2.81 14.26 13.43
CA ALA A 101 3.75 13.34 14.07
C ALA A 101 5.20 13.66 13.71
N VAL A 102 5.50 13.93 12.43
CA VAL A 102 6.83 14.34 12.00
C VAL A 102 7.26 15.66 12.65
N LYS A 103 6.38 16.67 12.67
CA LYS A 103 6.67 17.96 13.34
C LYS A 103 6.99 17.78 14.82
N ARG A 104 6.25 16.92 15.53
CA ARG A 104 6.52 16.59 16.95
C ARG A 104 7.86 15.88 17.16
N LEU A 105 8.24 14.99 16.25
CA LEU A 105 9.55 14.33 16.29
C LEU A 105 10.69 15.34 16.07
N GLN A 106 10.53 16.23 15.09
CA GLN A 106 11.50 17.29 14.79
C GLN A 106 11.70 18.25 15.96
N LEU A 107 10.62 18.65 16.66
CA LEU A 107 10.71 19.46 17.89
C LEU A 107 11.51 18.78 19.01
N ARG A 108 11.67 17.46 18.97
CA ARG A 108 12.49 16.67 19.89
C ARG A 108 13.90 16.39 19.35
N ASN A 109 14.33 17.12 18.33
CA ASN A 109 15.61 16.93 17.62
C ASN A 109 15.78 15.55 16.96
N ILE A 110 14.68 14.84 16.68
CA ILE A 110 14.71 13.58 15.92
C ILE A 110 14.64 13.94 14.44
N SER A 111 15.72 13.67 13.71
CA SER A 111 15.83 13.96 12.26
C SER A 111 15.81 12.72 11.37
N ASN A 112 16.22 11.56 11.90
CA ASN A 112 16.22 10.28 11.18
C ASN A 112 14.79 9.72 11.09
N ILE A 113 14.00 10.25 10.16
CA ILE A 113 12.58 9.97 10.00
C ILE A 113 12.32 9.52 8.56
N ASP A 114 11.71 8.35 8.39
CA ASP A 114 11.24 7.83 7.11
C ASP A 114 9.74 8.12 6.93
N VAL A 115 9.35 8.55 5.73
CA VAL A 115 7.98 8.99 5.44
C VAL A 115 7.40 8.41 4.15
N GLY A 116 6.09 8.17 4.18
CA GLY A 116 5.30 7.93 2.99
C GLY A 116 5.29 6.48 2.49
N CYS A 117 4.68 6.28 1.31
CA CYS A 117 4.56 4.98 0.63
C CYS A 117 5.92 4.25 0.49
N MET A 118 6.99 5.00 0.25
CA MET A 118 8.31 4.49 -0.08
C MET A 118 9.33 4.64 1.05
N GLN A 119 8.90 5.11 2.23
CA GLN A 119 9.74 5.35 3.42
C GLN A 119 11.03 6.12 3.07
N ILE A 120 10.86 7.30 2.45
CA ILE A 120 11.99 8.18 2.13
C ILE A 120 12.49 8.85 3.41
N ASN A 121 13.78 8.71 3.69
CA ASN A 121 14.40 9.26 4.89
C ASN A 121 14.69 10.76 4.74
N LEU A 122 14.09 11.58 5.60
CA LEU A 122 14.24 13.05 5.56
C LEU A 122 15.65 13.55 5.93
N LYS A 123 16.42 12.78 6.72
CA LYS A 123 17.81 13.15 7.07
C LYS A 123 18.77 12.90 5.91
N TYR A 124 18.65 11.75 5.24
CA TYR A 124 19.54 11.39 4.14
C TYR A 124 19.14 12.01 2.80
N HIS A 125 17.88 12.43 2.69
CA HIS A 125 17.33 13.08 1.49
C HIS A 125 16.68 14.43 1.83
N PRO A 126 17.46 15.40 2.36
CA PRO A 126 16.91 16.67 2.87
C PRO A 126 16.23 17.51 1.78
N ASN A 127 16.66 17.34 0.53
CA ASN A 127 16.13 18.05 -0.64
C ASN A 127 15.13 17.20 -1.45
N ALA A 128 14.61 16.10 -0.87
CA ALA A 128 13.64 15.25 -1.57
C ALA A 128 12.31 15.96 -1.83
N PHE A 129 11.90 16.79 -0.88
CA PHE A 129 10.59 17.44 -0.86
C PHE A 129 10.74 18.87 -0.34
N LYS A 130 9.94 19.78 -0.88
CA LYS A 130 9.88 21.18 -0.41
C LYS A 130 9.14 21.27 0.92
N THR A 131 8.17 20.39 1.15
CA THR A 131 7.34 20.39 2.35
C THR A 131 6.98 18.97 2.81
N LEU A 132 6.51 18.83 4.06
CA LEU A 132 5.97 17.56 4.54
C LEU A 132 4.69 17.17 3.82
N GLU A 133 3.91 18.14 3.35
CA GLU A 133 2.73 17.91 2.52
C GLU A 133 3.11 17.20 1.22
N GLU A 134 4.21 17.60 0.58
CA GLU A 134 4.76 16.93 -0.60
C GLU A 134 5.35 15.56 -0.22
N ALA A 135 6.03 15.45 0.92
CA ALA A 135 6.63 14.18 1.37
C ALA A 135 5.60 13.08 1.62
N PHE A 136 4.39 13.43 2.08
CA PHE A 136 3.24 12.54 2.25
C PHE A 136 2.26 12.56 1.08
N ASP A 137 2.54 13.30 0.01
CA ASP A 137 1.82 13.15 -1.25
C ASP A 137 2.32 11.86 -1.93
N PRO A 138 1.44 10.86 -2.16
CA PRO A 138 1.83 9.56 -2.71
C PRO A 138 2.54 9.68 -4.05
N ARG A 139 2.05 10.55 -4.94
CA ARG A 139 2.62 10.72 -6.28
C ARG A 139 4.04 11.27 -6.20
N SER A 140 4.25 12.29 -5.38
CA SER A 140 5.55 12.95 -5.17
C SER A 140 6.54 12.04 -4.45
N ASN A 141 6.10 11.34 -3.39
CA ASN A 141 6.90 10.36 -2.65
C ASN A 141 7.40 9.22 -3.55
N ILE A 142 6.50 8.64 -4.36
CA ILE A 142 6.84 7.56 -5.29
C ILE A 142 7.71 8.09 -6.43
N LEU A 143 7.47 9.32 -6.93
CA LEU A 143 8.30 9.93 -7.96
C LEU A 143 9.74 10.10 -7.49
N TYR A 144 9.95 10.59 -6.27
CA TYR A 144 11.27 10.72 -5.68
C TYR A 144 11.96 9.35 -5.59
N ALA A 145 11.28 8.35 -5.01
CA ALA A 145 11.79 6.98 -4.89
C ALA A 145 12.19 6.38 -6.24
N THR A 146 11.37 6.61 -7.27
CA THR A 146 11.61 6.13 -8.64
C THR A 146 12.87 6.76 -9.23
N LYS A 147 13.03 8.09 -9.11
CA LYS A 147 14.24 8.81 -9.56
C LYS A 147 15.48 8.31 -8.83
N PHE A 148 15.38 8.13 -7.51
CA PHE A 148 16.48 7.63 -6.68
C PHE A 148 16.88 6.20 -7.09
N LEU A 149 15.92 5.29 -7.22
CA LEU A 149 16.17 3.92 -7.65
C LEU A 149 16.78 3.87 -9.07
N LYS A 150 16.34 4.74 -9.98
CA LYS A 150 16.93 4.84 -11.32
C LYS A 150 18.36 5.34 -11.28
N LYS A 151 18.68 6.30 -10.40
CA LYS A 151 20.05 6.76 -10.17
C LYS A 151 20.94 5.63 -9.68
N LEU A 152 20.46 4.83 -8.72
CA LEU A 152 21.18 3.64 -8.25
C LEU A 152 21.42 2.65 -9.39
N TYR A 153 20.40 2.37 -10.21
CA TYR A 153 20.55 1.49 -11.37
C TYR A 153 21.57 1.98 -12.38
N LYS A 154 21.69 3.30 -12.61
CA LYS A 154 22.71 3.84 -13.50
C LYS A 154 24.13 3.49 -13.04
N ASN A 155 24.36 3.41 -11.74
CA ASN A 155 25.66 3.08 -11.15
C ASN A 155 25.88 1.56 -11.06
N GLU A 156 24.87 0.84 -10.57
CA GLU A 156 24.98 -0.58 -10.23
C GLU A 156 24.75 -1.52 -11.43
N LYS A 157 24.08 -1.03 -12.49
CA LYS A 157 23.63 -1.80 -13.68
C LYS A 157 22.81 -3.06 -13.36
N SER A 158 22.33 -3.19 -12.13
CA SER A 158 21.58 -4.34 -11.63
C SER A 158 20.47 -3.86 -10.71
N TRP A 159 19.24 -4.28 -10.99
CA TRP A 159 18.09 -3.95 -10.15
C TRP A 159 18.24 -4.54 -8.75
N HIS A 160 18.77 -5.76 -8.62
CA HIS A 160 19.05 -6.39 -7.34
C HIS A 160 20.04 -5.61 -6.48
N ARG A 161 21.12 -5.10 -7.08
CA ARG A 161 22.09 -4.21 -6.40
C ARG A 161 21.51 -2.84 -6.10
N SER A 162 20.64 -2.33 -6.98
CA SER A 162 19.93 -1.06 -6.75
C SER A 162 18.99 -1.15 -5.54
N ILE A 163 18.29 -2.28 -5.36
CA ILE A 163 17.44 -2.54 -4.20
C ILE A 163 18.26 -2.61 -2.91
N GLU A 164 19.44 -3.23 -2.94
CA GLU A 164 20.38 -3.25 -1.81
C GLU A 164 20.74 -1.83 -1.37
N LYS A 165 21.18 -1.01 -2.32
CA LYS A 165 21.60 0.37 -2.08
C LYS A 165 20.45 1.33 -1.76
N TYR A 166 19.23 1.01 -2.18
CA TYR A 166 18.04 1.78 -1.84
C TYR A 166 17.83 1.83 -0.33
N HIS A 167 18.03 0.70 0.35
CA HIS A 167 17.83 0.60 1.79
C HIS A 167 19.06 1.03 2.60
N SER A 168 20.26 0.58 2.20
CA SER A 168 21.48 0.93 2.92
C SER A 168 22.74 0.64 2.09
N SER A 169 23.74 1.51 2.21
CA SER A 169 25.09 1.24 1.69
C SER A 169 25.86 0.19 2.50
N ASN A 170 25.37 -0.20 3.69
CA ASN A 170 26.02 -1.20 4.53
C ASN A 170 25.69 -2.63 4.06
N PRO A 171 26.70 -3.43 3.64
CA PRO A 171 26.50 -4.78 3.12
C PRO A 171 25.69 -5.70 4.05
N LYS A 172 25.89 -5.59 5.38
CA LYS A 172 25.25 -6.44 6.40
C LYS A 172 23.72 -6.34 6.38
N TYR A 173 23.17 -5.17 6.06
CA TYR A 173 21.72 -4.93 6.05
C TYR A 173 21.11 -5.09 4.66
N SER A 174 21.88 -4.79 3.62
CA SER A 174 21.41 -4.72 2.24
C SER A 174 20.94 -6.08 1.66
N PHE A 175 21.68 -7.18 1.89
CA PHE A 175 21.31 -8.50 1.34
C PHE A 175 19.99 -9.04 1.93
N LYS A 176 19.82 -8.92 3.25
CA LYS A 176 18.59 -9.35 3.94
C LYS A 176 17.38 -8.56 3.47
N TYR A 177 17.58 -7.26 3.23
CA TYR A 177 16.54 -6.40 2.67
C TYR A 177 16.16 -6.85 1.25
N ARG A 178 17.15 -6.97 0.36
CA ARG A 178 16.95 -7.42 -1.03
C ARG A 178 16.22 -8.76 -1.10
N SER A 179 16.65 -9.75 -0.33
CA SER A 179 16.03 -11.08 -0.30
C SER A 179 14.53 -11.02 0.04
N LYS A 180 14.13 -10.13 0.96
CA LYS A 180 12.71 -9.92 1.27
C LYS A 180 11.97 -9.24 0.13
N VAL A 181 12.54 -8.21 -0.49
CA VAL A 181 11.95 -7.53 -1.65
C VAL A 181 11.79 -8.49 -2.82
N ASP A 182 12.79 -9.31 -3.14
CA ASP A 182 12.73 -10.29 -4.22
C ASP A 182 11.59 -11.31 -4.02
N LYS A 183 11.42 -11.81 -2.77
CA LYS A 183 10.30 -12.69 -2.42
C LYS A 183 8.95 -12.02 -2.64
N ILE A 184 8.79 -10.78 -2.16
CA ILE A 184 7.57 -10.00 -2.35
C ILE A 184 7.32 -9.75 -3.84
N TRP A 185 8.35 -9.37 -4.59
CA TRP A 185 8.27 -9.05 -6.01
C TRP A 185 7.84 -10.25 -6.85
N LYS A 186 8.41 -11.43 -6.58
CA LYS A 186 7.96 -12.69 -7.18
C LYS A 186 6.48 -12.97 -6.88
N LYS A 187 6.05 -12.76 -5.62
CA LYS A 187 4.65 -12.96 -5.20
C LYS A 187 3.70 -12.00 -5.91
N VAL A 188 4.00 -10.70 -5.93
CA VAL A 188 3.17 -9.67 -6.58
C VAL A 188 3.05 -9.98 -8.07
N ARG A 189 4.17 -10.25 -8.76
CA ARG A 189 4.14 -10.62 -10.19
C ARG A 189 3.28 -11.84 -10.46
N SER A 190 3.35 -12.86 -9.61
CA SER A 190 2.51 -14.06 -9.74
C SER A 190 1.02 -13.71 -9.62
N ILE A 191 0.65 -12.98 -8.56
CA ILE A 191 -0.73 -12.56 -8.31
C ILE A 191 -1.28 -11.76 -9.49
N GLU A 192 -0.53 -10.75 -9.95
CA GLU A 192 -0.96 -9.88 -11.05
C GLU A 192 -1.05 -10.63 -12.39
N ALA A 193 -0.16 -11.59 -12.64
CA ALA A 193 -0.26 -12.48 -13.80
C ALA A 193 -1.51 -13.38 -13.73
N HIS A 194 -1.83 -13.94 -12.56
CA HIS A 194 -3.06 -14.72 -12.35
C HIS A 194 -4.31 -13.87 -12.55
N LYS A 195 -4.37 -12.66 -11.98
CA LYS A 195 -5.48 -11.70 -12.18
C LYS A 195 -5.66 -11.38 -13.66
N LYS A 196 -4.57 -11.06 -14.38
CA LYS A 196 -4.61 -10.78 -15.82
C LYS A 196 -5.14 -11.97 -16.63
N ARG A 197 -4.66 -13.19 -16.35
CA ARG A 197 -5.14 -14.41 -17.03
C ARG A 197 -6.64 -14.65 -16.79
N ALA A 198 -7.09 -14.49 -15.55
CA ALA A 198 -8.51 -14.63 -15.20
C ALA A 198 -9.39 -13.61 -15.92
N ALA A 199 -8.96 -12.34 -15.98
CA ALA A 199 -9.67 -11.29 -16.70
C ALA A 199 -9.78 -11.58 -18.21
N VAL A 200 -8.68 -12.02 -18.84
CA VAL A 200 -8.67 -12.41 -20.25
C VAL A 200 -9.63 -13.58 -20.52
N LYS A 201 -9.62 -14.61 -19.66
CA LYS A 201 -10.54 -15.75 -19.76
C LYS A 201 -12.00 -15.31 -19.65
N LYS A 202 -12.31 -14.44 -18.67
CA LYS A 202 -13.65 -13.88 -18.48
C LYS A 202 -14.12 -13.11 -19.73
N ALA A 203 -13.29 -12.19 -20.22
CA ALA A 203 -13.61 -11.40 -21.41
C ALA A 203 -13.77 -12.25 -22.69
N TYR A 204 -13.06 -13.38 -22.79
CA TYR A 204 -13.27 -14.35 -23.86
C TYR A 204 -14.64 -15.04 -23.75
N ILE A 205 -15.00 -15.55 -22.56
CA ILE A 205 -16.30 -16.20 -22.32
C ILE A 205 -17.45 -15.24 -22.62
N GLU A 206 -17.37 -14.00 -22.16
CA GLU A 206 -18.39 -12.98 -22.39
C GLU A 206 -18.56 -12.65 -23.88
N ARG A 207 -17.46 -12.52 -24.63
CA ARG A 207 -17.50 -12.31 -26.08
C ARG A 207 -18.14 -13.50 -26.81
N LYS A 208 -17.77 -14.72 -26.43
CA LYS A 208 -18.35 -15.95 -27.02
C LYS A 208 -19.85 -16.07 -26.74
N ALA A 209 -20.28 -15.76 -25.51
CA ALA A 209 -21.70 -15.76 -25.15
C ALA A 209 -22.51 -14.75 -25.98
N LYS A 210 -21.99 -13.51 -26.13
CA LYS A 210 -22.61 -12.48 -26.97
C LYS A 210 -22.70 -12.90 -28.45
N TYR A 211 -21.65 -13.51 -28.99
CA TYR A 211 -21.65 -14.03 -30.35
C TYR A 211 -22.71 -15.11 -30.56
N ASN A 212 -22.83 -16.05 -29.61
CA ASN A 212 -23.82 -17.13 -29.71
C ASN A 212 -25.26 -16.58 -29.65
N ILE A 213 -25.55 -15.66 -28.73
CA ILE A 213 -26.88 -15.03 -28.58
C ILE A 213 -27.29 -14.30 -29.87
N ASN A 214 -26.36 -13.55 -30.48
CA ASN A 214 -26.64 -12.77 -31.68
C ASN A 214 -26.87 -13.63 -32.94
N ASN A 215 -26.42 -14.89 -32.94
CA ASN A 215 -26.57 -15.81 -34.06
C ASN A 215 -27.69 -16.84 -33.85
N SER A 216 -28.14 -17.09 -32.61
CA SER A 216 -29.30 -17.94 -32.32
C SER A 216 -30.66 -17.26 -32.56
N GLY A 217 -30.68 -15.94 -32.81
CA GLY A 217 -31.89 -15.18 -33.17
C GLY A 217 -32.04 -14.92 -34.68
N LYS A 218 -31.20 -15.54 -35.52
CA LYS A 218 -31.19 -15.42 -36.99
C LYS A 218 -31.57 -16.71 -37.72
N SER A 219 -31.96 -17.76 -36.98
CA SER A 219 -32.45 -19.04 -37.49
C SER A 219 -33.95 -19.17 -37.30
#